data_AF-A0A919ZT78-F1
#
_entry.id   AF-A0A919ZT78-F1
#
_cell.length_a   1.000
_cell.length_b   1.000
_cell.length_c   1.000
_cell.angle_alpha   90.00
_cell.angle_beta   90.00
_cell.angle_gamma   90.00
#
_symmetry.space_group_name_H-M   'P 1'
#
loop_
_entity.id
_entity.type
_entity.pdbx_description
1 polymer ?
#
loop_
_entity_poly.entity_id
_entity_poly.type
_entity_poly.pdbx_seq_one_letter_code
_entity_poly.pdbx_strand_id
1 'polypeptide(L)'
;MDKIGIFGKKNSIVKYNLDSHQSLWIADLPHGQSPKAIAQYEDFLLVIHQNWAGTKNISCFSESSGNLLWRYRYDFLCGWNIYFQPIFIGKDLFFKSGAVDFTKLCCKTGRIIFKKSIKQKKLFSFEKFEII
;
A
#
# COMPACT_ATOMS: atom_id res chain seq x y z
N MET A 1 -10.73 -25.79 3.34
CA MET A 1 -10.38 -24.37 3.15
C MET A 1 -10.13 -24.21 1.67
N ASP A 2 -10.90 -23.35 1.00
CA ASP A 2 -10.80 -23.15 -0.44
C ASP A 2 -9.42 -22.60 -0.80
N LYS A 3 -8.87 -23.06 -1.93
CA LYS A 3 -7.62 -22.53 -2.47
C LYS A 3 -7.91 -21.23 -3.20
N ILE A 4 -7.60 -20.11 -2.56
CA ILE A 4 -7.83 -18.78 -3.12
C ILE A 4 -6.51 -18.15 -3.55
N GLY A 5 -6.51 -17.55 -4.74
CA GLY A 5 -5.40 -16.73 -5.23
C GLY A 5 -5.86 -15.32 -5.60
N ILE A 6 -4.96 -14.35 -5.44
CA ILE A 6 -5.16 -12.99 -5.97
C ILE A 6 -4.19 -12.78 -7.13
N PHE A 7 -4.73 -12.41 -8.28
CA PHE A 7 -3.97 -12.23 -9.50
C PHE A 7 -4.18 -10.83 -10.06
N GLY A 8 -3.17 -10.35 -10.78
CA GLY A 8 -3.16 -9.03 -11.39
C GLY A 8 -2.94 -9.11 -12.88
N LYS A 9 -3.66 -8.29 -13.64
CA LYS A 9 -3.36 -8.02 -15.05
C LYS A 9 -3.52 -6.53 -15.34
N LYS A 10 -3.16 -6.09 -16.55
CA LYS A 10 -3.39 -4.70 -16.96
C LYS A 10 -4.87 -4.34 -16.74
N ASN A 11 -5.12 -3.18 -16.13
CA ASN A 11 -6.41 -2.61 -15.78
C ASN A 11 -7.20 -3.33 -14.66
N SER A 12 -6.74 -4.43 -14.07
CA SER A 12 -7.56 -5.15 -13.09
C SER A 12 -6.78 -6.06 -12.14
N ILE A 13 -7.43 -6.37 -11.02
CA ILE A 13 -7.06 -7.44 -10.08
C ILE A 13 -8.26 -8.35 -9.87
N VAL A 14 -8.02 -9.62 -9.56
CA VAL A 14 -9.07 -10.63 -9.36
C VAL A 14 -8.72 -11.48 -8.15
N LYS A 15 -9.72 -11.75 -7.30
CA LYS A 15 -9.67 -12.84 -6.34
C LYS A 15 -10.38 -14.04 -6.95
N TYR A 16 -9.68 -15.16 -7.01
CA TYR A 16 -10.06 -16.31 -7.80
C TYR A 16 -10.01 -17.58 -6.94
N ASN A 17 -11.06 -18.36 -6.98
CA ASN A 17 -11.10 -19.68 -6.36
C ASN A 17 -10.48 -20.69 -7.34
N LEU A 18 -9.37 -21.29 -6.93
CA LEU A 18 -8.58 -22.23 -7.72
C LEU A 18 -9.20 -23.63 -7.78
N ASP A 19 -10.09 -23.97 -6.85
CA ASP A 19 -10.80 -25.25 -6.83
C ASP A 19 -12.04 -25.19 -7.75
N SER A 20 -12.84 -24.12 -7.67
CA SER A 20 -14.05 -23.95 -8.51
C SER A 20 -13.79 -23.28 -9.86
N HIS A 21 -12.61 -22.72 -10.06
CA HIS A 21 -12.23 -21.95 -11.24
C HIS A 21 -13.11 -20.71 -11.50
N GLN A 22 -13.65 -20.10 -10.44
CA GLN A 22 -14.50 -18.92 -10.52
C GLN A 22 -13.87 -17.69 -9.88
N SER A 23 -14.14 -16.52 -10.48
CA SER A 23 -13.81 -15.24 -9.86
C SER A 23 -14.77 -14.98 -8.69
N LEU A 24 -14.21 -14.75 -7.50
CA LEU A 24 -14.98 -14.29 -6.34
C LEU A 24 -15.34 -12.80 -6.50
N TRP A 25 -14.36 -12.00 -6.93
CA TRP A 25 -14.59 -10.62 -7.34
C TRP A 25 -13.47 -10.16 -8.29
N ILE A 26 -13.76 -9.12 -9.05
CA ILE A 26 -12.82 -8.41 -9.93
C ILE A 26 -12.87 -6.94 -9.54
N ALA A 27 -11.72 -6.29 -9.44
CA ALA A 27 -11.63 -4.86 -9.17
C ALA A 27 -10.79 -4.17 -10.25
N ASP A 28 -11.27 -3.00 -10.67
CA ASP A 28 -10.62 -2.21 -11.71
C ASP A 28 -9.47 -1.35 -11.17
N LEU A 29 -8.39 -1.36 -11.93
CA LEU A 29 -7.30 -0.40 -11.82
C LEU A 29 -7.50 0.70 -12.86
N PRO A 30 -6.93 1.90 -12.65
CA PRO A 30 -7.01 2.96 -13.65
C PRO A 30 -6.50 2.47 -15.01
N HIS A 31 -7.07 3.00 -16.07
CA HIS A 31 -6.70 2.61 -17.42
C HIS A 31 -5.18 2.67 -17.65
N GLY A 32 -4.63 1.60 -18.23
CA GLY A 32 -3.21 1.46 -18.54
C GLY A 32 -2.34 0.99 -17.38
N GLN A 33 -2.88 0.83 -16.16
CA GLN A 33 -2.12 0.44 -14.98
C GLN A 33 -2.00 -1.09 -14.86
N SER A 34 -0.81 -1.58 -14.56
CA SER A 34 -0.56 -2.99 -14.25
C SER A 34 -0.06 -3.14 -12.81
N PRO A 35 -0.56 -4.14 -12.05
CA PRO A 35 0.00 -4.50 -10.74
C PRO A 35 1.49 -4.80 -10.83
N LYS A 36 2.23 -4.34 -9.81
CA LYS A 36 3.68 -4.56 -9.65
C LYS A 36 3.99 -5.25 -8.33
N ALA A 37 3.20 -4.98 -7.29
CA ALA A 37 3.23 -5.70 -6.03
C ALA A 37 1.81 -5.78 -5.47
N ILE A 38 1.51 -6.91 -4.82
CA ILE A 38 0.22 -7.17 -4.17
C ILE A 38 0.54 -7.71 -2.77
N ALA A 39 -0.09 -7.14 -1.75
CA ALA A 39 0.05 -7.59 -0.36
C ALA A 39 -1.34 -7.69 0.28
N GLN A 40 -1.59 -8.82 0.95
CA GLN A 40 -2.82 -9.08 1.70
C GLN A 40 -2.53 -9.01 3.20
N TYR A 41 -3.41 -8.36 3.95
CA TYR A 41 -3.37 -8.35 5.40
C TYR A 41 -4.79 -8.16 5.95
N GLU A 42 -5.28 -9.16 6.68
CA GLU A 42 -6.65 -9.19 7.19
C GLU A 42 -7.67 -8.84 6.08
N ASP A 43 -8.53 -7.84 6.31
CA ASP A 43 -9.55 -7.38 5.36
C ASP A 43 -9.01 -6.42 4.28
N PHE A 44 -7.70 -6.25 4.15
CA PHE A 44 -7.08 -5.26 3.28
C PHE A 44 -6.19 -5.89 2.21
N LEU A 45 -6.32 -5.37 0.99
CA LEU A 45 -5.47 -5.69 -0.15
C LEU A 45 -4.77 -4.43 -0.66
N LEU A 46 -3.46 -4.35 -0.48
CA LEU A 46 -2.63 -3.29 -1.04
C LEU A 46 -2.08 -3.69 -2.40
N VAL A 47 -2.18 -2.78 -3.36
CA VAL A 47 -1.66 -2.96 -4.71
C VAL A 47 -0.83 -1.75 -5.11
N ILE A 48 0.47 -1.98 -5.35
CA ILE A 48 1.32 -1.03 -6.06
C ILE A 48 1.15 -1.33 -7.54
N HIS A 49 0.76 -0.33 -8.33
CA HIS A 49 0.56 -0.49 -9.76
C HIS A 49 1.13 0.71 -10.54
N GLN A 50 1.48 0.45 -11.81
CA GLN A 50 2.17 1.43 -12.65
C GLN A 50 1.69 1.33 -14.10
N ASN A 51 1.58 2.47 -14.80
CA ASN A 51 1.35 2.51 -16.24
C ASN A 51 2.66 2.58 -17.04
N TRP A 52 2.55 2.49 -18.37
CA TRP A 52 3.70 2.54 -19.28
C TRP A 52 4.48 3.87 -19.19
N ALA A 53 3.79 4.99 -18.92
CA ALA A 53 4.38 6.32 -18.75
C ALA A 53 5.11 6.50 -17.40
N GLY A 54 5.12 5.46 -16.56
CA GLY A 54 5.83 5.46 -15.29
C GLY A 54 5.02 5.97 -14.10
N THR A 55 3.77 6.41 -14.27
CA THR A 55 2.89 6.85 -13.17
C THR A 55 2.58 5.69 -12.24
N LYS A 56 3.12 5.75 -11.02
CA LYS A 56 2.93 4.76 -9.96
C LYS A 56 1.85 5.22 -8.99
N ASN A 57 1.02 4.29 -8.56
CA ASN A 57 -0.01 4.51 -7.54
C ASN A 57 0.00 3.36 -6.53
N ILE A 58 -0.58 3.64 -5.38
CA ILE A 58 -0.86 2.67 -4.32
C ILE A 58 -2.37 2.70 -4.10
N SER A 59 -3.02 1.56 -4.27
CA SER A 59 -4.45 1.38 -3.98
C SER A 59 -4.64 0.40 -2.84
N CYS A 60 -5.65 0.64 -2.02
CA CYS A 60 -6.14 -0.32 -1.04
C CYS A 60 -7.56 -0.73 -1.39
N PHE A 61 -7.81 -2.02 -1.36
CA PHE A 61 -9.12 -2.62 -1.60
C PHE A 61 -9.56 -3.43 -0.37
N SER A 62 -10.87 -3.58 -0.22
CA SER A 62 -11.45 -4.55 0.70
C SER A 62 -11.17 -5.95 0.17
N GLU A 63 -10.48 -6.78 0.95
CA GLU A 63 -10.11 -8.15 0.56
C GLU A 63 -11.38 -9.01 0.30
N SER A 64 -12.42 -8.78 1.09
CA SER A 64 -13.68 -9.53 1.02
C SER A 64 -14.52 -9.25 -0.23
N SER A 65 -14.47 -8.02 -0.76
CA SER A 65 -15.40 -7.57 -1.82
C SER A 65 -14.73 -6.99 -3.07
N GLY A 66 -13.42 -6.71 -3.03
CA GLY A 66 -12.74 -6.01 -4.11
C GLY A 66 -13.05 -4.51 -4.20
N ASN A 67 -13.83 -3.94 -3.27
CA ASN A 67 -14.15 -2.51 -3.31
C ASN A 67 -12.92 -1.65 -3.05
N LEU A 68 -12.71 -0.61 -3.86
CA LEU A 68 -11.66 0.38 -3.63
C LEU A 68 -11.96 1.16 -2.35
N LEU A 69 -11.02 1.14 -1.39
CA LEU A 69 -11.11 1.92 -0.16
C LEU A 69 -10.45 3.29 -0.34
N TRP A 70 -9.24 3.32 -0.90
CA TRP A 70 -8.52 4.54 -1.20
C TRP A 70 -7.42 4.31 -2.23
N ARG A 71 -6.95 5.40 -2.82
CA ARG A 71 -5.86 5.41 -3.80
C ARG A 71 -5.06 6.70 -3.67
N TYR A 72 -3.74 6.56 -3.67
CA TYR A 72 -2.82 7.69 -3.75
C TYR A 72 -1.82 7.50 -4.88
N ARG A 73 -1.33 8.61 -5.44
CA ARG A 73 -0.10 8.57 -6.21
C ARG A 73 1.06 8.16 -5.29
N TYR A 74 1.98 7.37 -5.83
CA TYR A 74 3.11 6.86 -5.06
C TYR A 74 3.99 7.99 -4.51
N ASP A 75 4.25 9.01 -5.33
CA ASP A 75 5.08 10.17 -4.98
C ASP A 75 4.43 11.13 -3.97
N PHE A 76 3.12 11.02 -3.76
CA PHE A 76 2.43 11.72 -2.69
C PHE A 76 2.69 11.08 -1.32
N LEU A 77 2.71 9.74 -1.24
CA LEU A 77 2.95 9.02 0.01
C LEU A 77 4.44 8.85 0.32
N CYS A 78 5.25 8.57 -0.69
CA CYS A 78 6.68 8.33 -0.56
C CYS A 78 7.46 9.38 -1.35
N GLY A 79 8.37 10.08 -0.67
CA GLY A 79 9.32 10.97 -1.31
C GLY A 79 10.21 10.25 -2.33
N TRP A 80 10.98 11.05 -3.07
CA TRP A 80 11.85 10.54 -4.14
C TRP A 80 12.83 9.46 -3.63
N ASN A 81 12.97 8.38 -4.40
CA ASN A 81 13.79 7.20 -4.07
C ASN A 81 13.44 6.47 -2.76
N ILE A 82 12.26 6.71 -2.18
CA ILE A 82 11.77 5.95 -1.04
C ILE A 82 10.87 4.82 -1.53
N TYR A 83 11.20 3.59 -1.13
CA TYR A 83 10.34 2.44 -1.37
C TYR A 83 9.22 2.38 -0.34
N PHE A 84 7.98 2.27 -0.81
CA PHE A 84 6.81 1.98 0.01
C PHE A 84 6.91 0.55 0.57
N GLN A 85 7.40 0.47 1.80
CA GLN A 85 7.54 -0.77 2.57
C GLN A 85 6.74 -0.61 3.87
N PRO A 86 5.41 -0.79 3.83
CA PRO A 86 4.57 -0.58 5.00
C PRO A 86 4.64 -1.76 5.96
N ILE A 87 4.48 -1.45 7.23
CA ILE A 87 4.22 -2.40 8.31
C ILE A 87 2.76 -2.20 8.73
N PHE A 88 2.01 -3.29 8.76
CA PHE A 88 0.65 -3.28 9.28
C PHE A 88 0.67 -3.39 10.80
N ILE A 89 -0.06 -2.50 11.48
CA ILE A 89 -0.28 -2.56 12.93
C ILE A 89 -1.77 -2.34 13.18
N GLY A 90 -2.50 -3.44 13.30
CA GLY A 90 -3.97 -3.42 13.34
C GLY A 90 -4.54 -2.78 12.08
N LYS A 91 -5.38 -1.74 12.25
CA LYS A 91 -6.07 -1.06 11.14
C LYS A 91 -5.25 0.07 10.49
N ASP A 92 -3.95 0.15 10.79
CA ASP A 92 -3.08 1.23 10.36
C ASP A 92 -1.82 0.71 9.65
N LEU A 93 -1.32 1.49 8.70
CA LEU A 93 -0.03 1.34 8.04
C LEU A 93 0.98 2.31 8.63
N PHE A 94 2.17 1.80 8.92
CA PHE A 94 3.34 2.60 9.23
C PHE A 94 4.38 2.41 8.14
N PHE A 95 4.87 3.48 7.55
CA PHE A 95 5.86 3.39 6.49
C PHE A 95 6.77 4.61 6.46
N LYS A 96 7.97 4.41 5.91
CA LYS A 96 8.89 5.50 5.60
C LYS A 96 8.32 6.31 4.43
N SER A 97 8.00 7.57 4.67
CA SER A 97 7.45 8.51 3.69
C SER A 97 8.48 9.48 3.14
N GLY A 98 9.67 9.53 3.73
CA GLY A 98 10.77 10.42 3.35
C GLY A 98 12.09 9.89 3.91
N ALA A 99 13.22 10.53 3.60
CA ALA A 99 14.55 10.08 4.07
C ALA A 99 14.62 9.92 5.60
N VAL A 100 13.95 10.83 6.31
CA VAL A 100 13.83 10.87 7.78
C VAL A 100 12.38 10.85 8.25
N ASP A 101 11.40 10.73 7.34
CA ASP A 101 9.99 10.83 7.71
C ASP A 101 9.33 9.47 7.74
N PHE A 102 8.47 9.24 8.72
CA PHE A 102 7.53 8.14 8.75
C PHE A 102 6.09 8.65 8.84
N THR A 103 5.19 7.89 8.25
CA THR A 103 3.77 8.22 8.17
C THR A 103 2.96 7.08 8.74
N LYS A 104 1.94 7.44 9.52
CA LYS A 104 0.86 6.55 9.94
C LYS A 104 -0.39 6.85 9.13
N LEU A 105 -0.98 5.83 8.51
CA LEU A 105 -2.15 5.94 7.64
C LEU A 105 -3.19 4.89 8.03
N CYS A 106 -4.48 5.25 8.03
CA CYS A 106 -5.56 4.30 8.31
C CYS A 106 -5.88 3.43 7.08
N CYS A 107 -5.77 2.10 7.21
CA CYS A 107 -6.04 1.15 6.12
C CYS A 107 -7.46 1.26 5.56
N LYS A 108 -8.46 1.57 6.42
CA LYS A 108 -9.86 1.63 5.99
C LYS A 108 -10.20 2.88 5.18
N THR A 109 -9.59 4.02 5.53
CA THR A 109 -10.03 5.33 5.02
C THR A 109 -9.00 6.02 4.14
N GLY A 110 -7.75 5.57 4.15
CA GLY A 110 -6.64 6.27 3.49
C GLY A 110 -6.17 7.51 4.25
N ARG A 111 -6.84 7.88 5.35
CA ARG A 111 -6.51 9.08 6.10
C ARG A 111 -5.12 8.95 6.70
N ILE A 112 -4.25 9.92 6.38
CA ILE A 112 -2.99 10.14 7.09
C ILE A 112 -3.35 10.60 8.51
N ILE A 113 -2.97 9.80 9.51
CA ILE A 113 -3.21 10.09 10.92
C ILE A 113 -2.13 11.07 11.39
N PHE A 114 -0.87 10.78 11.08
CA PHE A 114 0.24 11.71 11.28
C PHE A 114 1.40 11.41 10.33
N LYS A 115 2.25 12.42 10.16
CA LYS A 115 3.59 12.30 9.57
C LYS A 115 4.58 12.95 10.54
N LYS A 116 5.67 12.25 10.83
CA LYS A 116 6.68 12.65 11.82
C LYS A 116 8.07 12.46 11.27
N SER A 117 9.01 13.29 11.71
CA SER A 117 10.42 13.19 11.30
C SER A 117 11.26 12.60 12.43
N ILE A 118 12.11 11.63 12.10
CA ILE A 118 13.13 11.06 12.98
C ILE A 118 14.47 11.63 12.53
N LYS A 119 15.01 12.58 13.29
CA LYS A 119 16.34 13.13 13.00
C LYS A 119 17.38 12.42 13.85
N GLN A 120 18.56 12.23 13.28
CA GLN A 120 19.73 11.86 14.07
C GLN A 120 20.06 13.04 14.98
N LYS A 121 20.22 12.81 16.29
CA LYS A 121 20.64 13.88 17.21
C LYS A 121 22.08 14.31 16.90
N LYS A 122 22.40 15.58 17.17
CA LYS A 122 23.73 16.17 16.97
C LYS A 122 24.83 15.37 17.70
N LEU A 123 26.08 15.57 17.26
CA LEU A 123 27.29 15.06 17.92
C LEU A 123 27.18 15.33 19.45
N PHE A 124 27.44 14.32 20.28
CA PHE A 124 27.36 14.31 21.75
C PHE A 124 26.00 13.99 22.42
N SER A 125 25.01 13.51 21.68
CA SER A 125 23.78 12.95 22.26
C SER A 125 23.94 11.48 22.70
N PHE A 126 23.43 11.13 23.89
CA PHE A 126 23.33 9.72 24.34
C PHE A 126 22.29 8.92 23.55
N GLU A 127 21.24 9.57 23.06
CA GLU A 127 20.23 8.95 22.19
C GLU A 127 20.62 9.14 20.72
N LYS A 128 20.59 8.06 19.93
CA LYS A 128 20.98 8.11 18.51
C LYS A 128 19.97 8.87 17.62
N PHE A 129 18.72 9.03 18.05
CA PHE A 129 17.63 9.60 17.27
C PHE A 129 16.65 10.43 18.12
N GLU A 130 15.95 11.38 17.50
CA GLU A 130 14.87 12.18 18.10
C GLU A 130 13.65 12.21 17.18
N ILE A 131 12.45 12.10 17.76
CA ILE A 131 11.17 12.25 17.05
C ILE A 131 10.68 13.69 17.23
N ILE A 132 10.47 14.41 16.12
CA ILE A 132 9.99 15.80 16.09
C ILE A 132 8.54 15.81 15.57
#